data_AF-A0A537PNG0-F1
#
_entry.id   AF-A0A537PNG0-F1
#
_cell.length_a   1.000
_cell.length_b   1.000
_cell.length_c   1.000
_cell.angle_alpha   90.00
_cell.angle_beta   90.00
_cell.angle_gamma   90.00
#
_symmetry.space_group_name_H-M   'P 1'
#
loop_
_entity.id
_entity.type
_entity.pdbx_description
1 polymer ?
#
loop_
_entity_poly.entity_id
_entity_poly.type
_entity_poly.pdbx_seq_one_letter_code
_entity_poly.pdbx_strand_id
1 'polypeptide(L)'
;MPANPHRLAILATALLFGLAVSTGPSFAAGDPEPRGQQPPPPPPATDKQDPGKASQKKKPEKKSEQEFIDGYRAARALALDGKYEAAIAAFRALGHDDSAEVANYIGYANRKLGNYEAARIWYEKALAADPNHVRTWQYYGMWHVEQGNLLKAQDFLEKIRSICGGTACREYADLKAAIEGHISY
;
A
#
# COMPACT_ATOMS: atom_id res chain seq x y z
N MET A 1 -42.00 -46.41 14.00
CA MET A 1 -42.74 -45.25 14.57
C MET A 1 -42.28 -43.99 13.83
N PRO A 2 -43.23 -43.19 13.32
CA PRO A 2 -42.97 -42.09 12.37
C PRO A 2 -42.98 -40.67 13.00
N ALA A 3 -42.61 -39.71 12.14
CA ALA A 3 -42.98 -38.29 12.03
C ALA A 3 -42.35 -37.26 13.02
N ASN A 4 -41.52 -36.28 12.58
CA ASN A 4 -41.69 -35.11 11.68
C ASN A 4 -42.10 -33.81 12.48
N PRO A 5 -42.19 -32.59 11.90
CA PRO A 5 -41.21 -31.51 12.08
C PRO A 5 -41.84 -30.14 12.42
N HIS A 6 -41.06 -29.10 12.70
CA HIS A 6 -41.47 -27.70 12.51
C HIS A 6 -40.24 -26.93 12.01
N ARG A 7 -40.06 -26.56 10.73
CA ARG A 7 -40.74 -25.59 9.84
C ARG A 7 -40.74 -24.13 10.33
N LEU A 8 -39.98 -23.32 9.58
CA LEU A 8 -40.20 -21.95 9.08
C LEU A 8 -40.67 -20.85 10.06
N ALA A 9 -39.96 -19.72 10.06
CA ALA A 9 -40.54 -18.44 9.65
C ALA A 9 -39.46 -17.38 9.33
N ILE A 10 -39.68 -16.70 8.22
CA ILE A 10 -38.98 -15.54 7.67
C ILE A 10 -39.42 -14.29 8.44
N LEU A 11 -38.54 -13.30 8.63
CA LEU A 11 -38.97 -11.90 8.75
C LEU A 11 -37.91 -10.97 8.15
N ALA A 12 -38.24 -10.48 6.97
CA ALA A 12 -37.61 -9.36 6.30
C ALA A 12 -38.14 -8.06 6.90
N THR A 13 -37.27 -7.10 7.17
CA THR A 13 -37.66 -5.69 7.32
C THR A 13 -36.70 -4.81 6.54
N ALA A 14 -37.15 -4.43 5.35
CA ALA A 14 -36.62 -3.32 4.58
C ALA A 14 -37.09 -2.00 5.22
N LEU A 15 -36.18 -1.03 5.36
CA LEU A 15 -36.52 0.36 5.61
C LEU A 15 -35.75 1.23 4.61
N LEU A 16 -36.49 1.64 3.58
CA LEU A 16 -36.21 2.79 2.71
C LEU A 16 -36.57 4.07 3.47
N PHE A 17 -35.81 5.16 3.29
CA PHE A 17 -36.18 6.59 3.37
C PHE A 17 -34.86 7.39 3.55
N GLY A 18 -34.54 8.47 2.84
CA GLY A 18 -35.22 9.23 1.79
C GLY A 18 -34.21 10.20 1.15
N LEU A 19 -34.46 10.54 -0.12
CA LEU A 19 -33.73 11.54 -0.89
C LEU A 19 -34.05 12.95 -0.35
N ALA A 20 -33.04 13.80 -0.19
CA ALA A 20 -33.23 15.25 -0.14
C ALA A 20 -32.29 15.91 -1.15
N VAL A 21 -32.84 16.23 -2.32
CA VAL A 21 -32.26 17.18 -3.27
C VAL A 21 -32.77 18.56 -2.88
N SER A 22 -31.88 19.50 -2.60
CA SER A 22 -32.20 20.93 -2.58
C SER A 22 -31.40 21.63 -3.66
N THR A 23 -32.08 21.92 -4.77
CA THR A 23 -31.68 22.91 -5.77
C THR A 23 -31.98 24.30 -5.24
N GLY A 24 -31.04 25.24 -5.41
CA GLY A 24 -31.28 26.66 -5.21
C GLY A 24 -30.64 27.45 -6.36
N PRO A 25 -31.40 28.27 -7.11
CA PRO A 25 -30.86 29.17 -8.11
C PRO A 25 -30.57 30.54 -7.49
N SER A 26 -29.55 31.24 -7.95
CA SER A 26 -29.55 32.71 -7.93
C SER A 26 -28.63 33.24 -9.02
N PHE A 27 -29.29 33.77 -10.06
CA PHE A 27 -28.73 34.68 -11.03
C PHE A 27 -28.54 36.05 -10.38
N ALA A 28 -27.40 36.68 -10.59
CA ALA A 28 -27.26 38.12 -10.49
C ALA A 28 -26.61 38.60 -11.79
N ALA A 29 -27.44 39.17 -12.66
CA ALA A 29 -27.03 39.97 -13.80
C ALA A 29 -26.53 41.32 -13.29
N GLY A 30 -25.35 41.73 -13.77
CA GLY A 30 -24.82 43.08 -13.63
C GLY A 30 -24.35 43.55 -15.00
N ASP A 31 -24.85 44.72 -15.38
CA ASP A 31 -24.86 45.34 -16.71
C ASP A 31 -23.49 45.64 -17.35
N PRO A 32 -23.46 45.91 -18.67
CA PRO A 32 -22.24 46.03 -19.47
C PRO A 32 -21.66 47.45 -19.47
N GLU A 33 -20.35 47.58 -19.36
CA GLU A 33 -19.62 48.85 -19.50
C GLU A 33 -18.35 48.67 -20.37
N PRO A 34 -17.76 49.75 -20.93
CA PRO A 34 -17.72 49.93 -22.38
C PRO A 34 -16.43 49.44 -23.05
N ARG A 35 -16.59 49.15 -24.34
CA ARG A 35 -15.60 48.76 -25.34
C ARG A 35 -14.42 49.77 -25.42
N GLY A 36 -13.36 49.48 -24.67
CA GLY A 36 -12.04 50.12 -24.81
C GLY A 36 -11.30 49.57 -26.03
N GLN A 37 -10.76 50.49 -26.83
CA GLN A 37 -10.11 50.24 -28.11
C GLN A 37 -8.84 49.37 -27.97
N GLN A 38 -8.76 48.30 -28.76
CA GLN A 38 -7.56 47.47 -28.90
C GLN A 38 -6.50 48.20 -29.76
N PRO A 39 -5.22 48.23 -29.35
CA PRO A 39 -4.12 48.66 -30.21
C PRO A 39 -3.78 47.58 -31.27
N PRO A 40 -3.24 47.99 -32.44
CA PRO A 40 -2.98 47.09 -33.58
C PRO A 40 -1.82 46.09 -33.35
N PRO A 41 -1.78 44.98 -34.13
CA PRO A 41 -0.84 43.87 -33.93
C PRO A 41 0.63 44.18 -34.32
N PRO A 42 1.61 43.42 -33.79
CA PRO A 42 3.04 43.65 -33.99
C PRO A 42 3.57 43.23 -35.38
N PRO A 43 4.70 43.82 -35.86
CA PRO A 43 5.38 43.44 -37.10
C PRO A 43 6.17 42.11 -37.00
N PRO A 44 6.55 41.49 -38.14
CA PRO A 44 6.84 40.06 -38.24
C PRO A 44 8.27 39.63 -37.85
N ALA A 45 8.38 38.32 -37.62
CA ALA A 45 9.53 37.55 -37.19
C ALA A 45 10.85 37.86 -37.91
N THR A 46 11.93 37.91 -37.12
CA THR A 46 13.30 37.71 -37.61
C THR A 46 13.87 36.46 -36.97
N ASP A 47 14.12 35.47 -37.81
CA ASP A 47 14.91 34.28 -37.53
C ASP A 47 16.30 34.67 -37.03
N LYS A 48 16.66 34.18 -35.84
CA LYS A 48 18.05 33.90 -35.46
C LYS A 48 18.08 32.57 -34.73
N GLN A 49 18.37 31.51 -35.49
CA GLN A 49 18.93 30.28 -34.96
C GLN A 49 20.28 30.58 -34.31
N ASP A 50 20.40 30.22 -33.03
CA ASP A 50 21.69 29.96 -32.39
C ASP A 50 21.64 28.52 -31.81
N PRO A 51 22.45 27.57 -32.32
CA PRO A 51 22.46 26.20 -31.82
C PRO A 51 23.38 26.11 -30.59
N GLY A 52 22.81 26.32 -29.41
CA GLY A 52 23.56 26.39 -28.16
C GLY A 52 23.06 25.44 -27.05
N LYS A 53 23.29 24.13 -27.22
CA LYS A 53 23.61 23.18 -26.14
C LYS A 53 22.70 23.19 -24.89
N ALA A 54 21.51 22.60 -24.97
CA ALA A 54 20.78 22.17 -23.77
C ALA A 54 21.21 20.74 -23.38
N SER A 55 22.26 20.65 -22.57
CA SER A 55 22.62 19.43 -21.85
C SER A 55 21.45 18.96 -20.97
N GLN A 56 21.03 17.72 -21.24
CA GLN A 56 20.24 16.79 -20.43
C GLN A 56 19.83 17.27 -19.01
N LYS A 57 18.59 17.76 -18.87
CA LYS A 57 17.87 17.78 -17.57
C LYS A 57 17.21 16.41 -17.33
N LYS A 58 17.97 15.43 -16.86
CA LYS A 58 17.48 14.13 -16.30
C LYS A 58 17.95 13.87 -14.86
N LYS A 59 18.49 14.90 -14.20
CA LYS A 59 19.22 14.81 -12.92
C LYS A 59 18.35 14.80 -11.63
N PRO A 60 17.13 15.39 -11.56
CA PRO A 60 16.34 15.42 -10.32
C PRO A 60 15.75 14.05 -9.92
N GLU A 61 15.06 13.37 -10.84
CA GLU A 61 14.37 12.09 -10.55
C GLU A 61 15.34 10.97 -10.16
N LYS A 62 16.52 10.91 -10.80
CA LYS A 62 17.55 9.93 -10.45
C LYS A 62 18.15 10.16 -9.05
N LYS A 63 18.19 11.41 -8.58
CA LYS A 63 18.71 11.74 -7.26
C LYS A 63 17.70 11.34 -6.18
N SER A 64 16.41 11.62 -6.38
CA SER A 64 15.35 11.23 -5.43
C SER A 64 15.17 9.71 -5.35
N GLU A 65 15.27 9.00 -6.48
CA GLU A 65 15.26 7.52 -6.49
C GLU A 65 16.45 6.95 -5.72
N GLN A 66 17.66 7.48 -5.95
CA GLN A 66 18.85 7.01 -5.25
C GLN A 66 18.77 7.28 -3.75
N GLU A 67 18.27 8.45 -3.35
CA GLU A 67 18.03 8.81 -1.94
C GLU A 67 17.02 7.86 -1.29
N PHE A 68 15.94 7.50 -2.00
CA PHE A 68 15.00 6.48 -1.53
C PHE A 68 15.66 5.12 -1.35
N ILE A 69 16.41 4.65 -2.35
CA ILE A 69 17.09 3.35 -2.29
C ILE A 69 18.06 3.30 -1.11
N ASP A 70 18.88 4.33 -0.92
CA ASP A 70 19.85 4.37 0.17
C ASP A 70 19.16 4.46 1.54
N GLY A 71 18.10 5.27 1.65
CA GLY A 71 17.27 5.36 2.85
C GLY A 71 16.59 4.03 3.20
N TYR A 72 16.04 3.33 2.19
CA TYR A 72 15.45 2.01 2.35
C TYR A 72 16.48 0.99 2.84
N ARG A 73 17.68 0.96 2.25
CA ARG A 73 18.76 0.06 2.71
C ARG A 73 19.15 0.33 4.15
N ALA A 74 19.26 1.61 4.55
CA ALA A 74 19.58 1.99 5.92
C ALA A 74 18.47 1.57 6.91
N ALA A 75 17.20 1.83 6.58
CA ALA A 75 16.05 1.43 7.40
C ALA A 75 15.97 -0.10 7.56
N ARG A 76 16.21 -0.84 6.48
CA ARG A 76 16.29 -2.30 6.50
C ARG A 76 17.43 -2.81 7.37
N ALA A 77 18.61 -2.16 7.32
CA ALA A 77 19.73 -2.53 8.18
C ALA A 77 19.38 -2.39 9.67
N LEU A 78 18.69 -1.31 10.05
CA LEU A 78 18.20 -1.13 11.44
C LEU A 78 17.25 -2.26 11.85
N ALA A 79 16.33 -2.67 10.97
CA ALA A 79 15.40 -3.77 11.27
C ALA A 79 16.11 -5.10 11.48
N LEU A 80 17.14 -5.39 10.67
CA LEU A 80 17.95 -6.62 10.79
C LEU A 80 18.88 -6.61 12.01
N ASP A 81 19.28 -5.43 12.48
CA ASP A 81 20.08 -5.21 13.70
C ASP A 81 19.23 -5.22 14.98
N GLY A 82 17.93 -5.49 14.89
CA GLY A 82 17.02 -5.50 16.04
C GLY A 82 16.59 -4.13 16.55
N LYS A 83 16.99 -3.04 15.88
CA LYS A 83 16.63 -1.66 16.22
C LYS A 83 15.28 -1.29 15.64
N TYR A 84 14.22 -1.97 16.09
CA TYR A 84 12.92 -1.97 15.45
C TYR A 84 12.24 -0.60 15.45
N GLU A 85 12.27 0.16 16.54
CA GLU A 85 11.69 1.50 16.62
C GLU A 85 12.40 2.47 15.67
N ALA A 86 13.73 2.40 15.62
CA ALA A 86 14.54 3.20 14.70
C ALA A 86 14.25 2.82 13.23
N ALA A 87 14.07 1.52 12.95
CA ALA A 87 13.70 1.05 11.63
C ALA A 87 12.32 1.59 11.21
N ILE A 88 11.31 1.52 12.08
CA ILE A 88 9.97 2.05 11.81
C ILE A 88 10.05 3.55 11.52
N ALA A 89 10.78 4.32 12.34
CA ALA A 89 10.95 5.76 12.11
C ALA A 89 11.64 6.03 10.76
N ALA A 90 12.70 5.29 10.43
CA ALA A 90 13.44 5.43 9.19
C ALA A 90 12.58 5.07 7.96
N PHE A 91 11.80 3.99 8.01
CA PHE A 91 10.90 3.62 6.93
C PHE A 91 9.80 4.65 6.69
N ARG A 92 9.17 5.17 7.76
CA ARG A 92 8.15 6.22 7.65
C ARG A 92 8.70 7.53 7.10
N ALA A 93 9.95 7.85 7.44
CA ALA A 93 10.63 9.04 6.92
C ALA A 93 10.86 8.99 5.39
N LEU A 94 10.81 7.80 4.77
CA LEU A 94 10.85 7.68 3.32
C LEU A 94 9.57 8.22 2.66
N GLY A 95 8.45 8.30 3.38
CA GLY A 95 7.17 8.79 2.83
C GLY A 95 6.49 7.83 1.84
N HIS A 96 6.93 6.56 1.80
CA HIS A 96 6.44 5.52 0.89
C HIS A 96 5.66 4.44 1.65
N ASP A 97 4.80 4.85 2.58
CA ASP A 97 4.00 3.93 3.40
C ASP A 97 3.01 3.08 2.56
N ASP A 98 2.79 3.44 1.29
CA ASP A 98 1.98 2.75 0.29
C ASP A 98 2.75 1.65 -0.47
N SER A 99 4.09 1.60 -0.36
CA SER A 99 4.90 0.53 -0.92
C SER A 99 4.77 -0.75 -0.12
N ALA A 100 4.52 -1.87 -0.79
CA ALA A 100 4.48 -3.19 -0.16
C ALA A 100 5.78 -3.52 0.60
N GLU A 101 6.93 -3.13 0.05
CA GLU A 101 8.24 -3.37 0.66
C GLU A 101 8.44 -2.59 1.97
N VAL A 102 8.04 -1.32 1.99
CA VAL A 102 8.13 -0.45 3.18
C VAL A 102 7.14 -0.91 4.25
N ALA A 103 5.87 -1.09 3.86
CA ALA A 103 4.81 -1.55 4.76
C ALA A 103 5.13 -2.92 5.37
N ASN A 104 5.70 -3.85 4.59
CA ASN A 104 6.15 -5.15 5.06
C ASN A 104 7.18 -5.04 6.20
N TYR A 105 8.19 -4.19 6.04
CA TYR A 105 9.23 -4.06 7.06
C TYR A 105 8.76 -3.32 8.31
N ILE A 106 7.83 -2.36 8.18
CA ILE A 106 7.17 -1.77 9.34
C ILE A 106 6.34 -2.82 10.09
N GLY A 107 5.62 -3.69 9.37
CA GLY A 107 4.89 -4.82 9.96
C GLY A 107 5.81 -5.81 10.68
N TYR A 108 6.93 -6.17 10.04
CA TYR A 108 7.98 -7.00 10.62
C TYR A 108 8.52 -6.44 11.94
N ALA A 109 8.90 -5.16 11.94
CA ALA A 109 9.43 -4.49 13.12
C ALA A 109 8.40 -4.44 14.26
N ASN A 110 7.13 -4.15 13.95
CA ASN A 110 6.05 -4.18 14.95
C ASN A 110 5.84 -5.58 15.53
N ARG A 111 5.91 -6.64 14.70
CA ARG A 111 5.79 -8.01 15.18
C ARG A 111 6.91 -8.35 16.17
N LYS A 112 8.16 -7.98 15.86
CA LYS A 112 9.31 -8.24 16.74
C LYS A 112 9.27 -7.42 18.04
N LEU A 113 8.53 -6.30 18.07
CA LEU A 113 8.24 -5.53 19.27
C LEU A 113 7.05 -6.08 20.08
N GLY A 114 6.34 -7.10 19.61
CA GLY A 114 5.11 -7.60 20.23
C GLY A 114 3.86 -6.75 19.95
N ASN A 115 3.97 -5.74 19.08
CA ASN A 115 2.84 -4.91 18.66
C ASN A 115 2.02 -5.64 17.57
N TYR A 116 1.40 -6.75 17.95
CA TYR A 116 0.81 -7.69 16.99
C TYR A 116 -0.32 -7.09 16.14
N GLU A 117 -1.19 -6.26 16.71
CA GLU A 117 -2.25 -5.61 15.92
C GLU A 117 -1.70 -4.60 14.92
N ALA A 118 -0.69 -3.82 15.32
CA ALA A 118 -0.02 -2.90 14.39
C ALA A 118 0.66 -3.68 13.26
N ALA A 119 1.34 -4.79 13.57
CA ALA A 119 1.95 -5.66 12.58
C ALA A 119 0.93 -6.16 11.55
N ARG A 120 -0.22 -6.64 12.02
CA ARG A 120 -1.33 -7.12 11.19
C ARG A 120 -1.80 -6.05 10.20
N ILE A 121 -2.08 -4.84 10.68
CA ILE A 121 -2.52 -3.71 9.85
C ILE A 121 -1.50 -3.38 8.76
N TRP A 122 -0.21 -3.39 9.09
CA TRP A 122 0.86 -3.11 8.12
C TRP A 122 1.04 -4.23 7.08
N TYR A 123 0.89 -5.49 7.47
CA TYR A 123 0.89 -6.59 6.50
C TYR A 123 -0.31 -6.54 5.56
N GLU A 124 -1.51 -6.24 6.08
CA GLU A 124 -2.71 -6.05 5.27
C GLU A 124 -2.52 -4.89 4.28
N LYS A 125 -1.90 -3.79 4.72
CA LYS A 125 -1.55 -2.67 3.84
C LYS A 125 -0.56 -3.08 2.75
N ALA A 126 0.48 -3.84 3.09
CA ALA A 126 1.45 -4.32 2.12
C ALA A 126 0.81 -5.23 1.05
N LEU A 127 -0.10 -6.12 1.45
CA LEU A 127 -0.84 -7.00 0.53
C LEU A 127 -1.91 -6.26 -0.28
N ALA A 128 -2.44 -5.15 0.23
CA ALA A 128 -3.31 -4.26 -0.55
C ALA A 128 -2.53 -3.55 -1.66
N ALA A 129 -1.27 -3.20 -1.41
CA ALA A 129 -0.38 -2.59 -2.40
C ALA A 129 0.13 -3.60 -3.44
N ASP A 130 0.54 -4.79 -3.00
CA ASP A 130 0.93 -5.90 -3.87
C ASP A 130 0.41 -7.24 -3.33
N PRO A 131 -0.69 -7.77 -3.89
CA PRO A 131 -1.27 -9.06 -3.48
C PRO A 131 -0.36 -10.27 -3.73
N ASN A 132 0.71 -10.11 -4.51
CA ASN A 132 1.69 -11.16 -4.81
C ASN A 132 3.03 -10.93 -4.10
N HIS A 133 3.09 -10.00 -3.13
CA HIS A 133 4.30 -9.74 -2.36
C HIS A 133 4.64 -10.92 -1.43
N VAL A 134 5.48 -11.83 -1.91
CA VAL A 134 5.77 -13.13 -1.28
C VAL A 134 6.28 -12.98 0.15
N ARG A 135 7.17 -12.01 0.39
CA ARG A 135 7.75 -11.76 1.73
C ARG A 135 6.69 -11.38 2.75
N THR A 136 5.64 -10.65 2.34
CA THR A 136 4.55 -10.31 3.27
C THR A 136 3.69 -11.51 3.60
N TRP A 137 3.38 -12.35 2.62
CA TRP A 137 2.69 -13.62 2.91
C TRP A 137 3.48 -14.49 3.89
N GLN A 138 4.81 -14.55 3.75
CA GLN A 138 5.68 -15.25 4.68
C GLN A 138 5.59 -14.66 6.09
N TYR A 139 5.84 -13.35 6.24
CA TYR A 139 5.89 -12.71 7.57
C TYR A 139 4.53 -12.66 8.25
N TYR A 140 3.45 -12.46 7.50
CA TYR A 140 2.11 -12.52 8.04
C TYR A 140 1.71 -13.98 8.38
N GLY A 141 2.21 -14.97 7.63
CA GLY A 141 2.05 -16.38 7.96
C GLY A 141 2.74 -16.72 9.27
N MET A 142 3.98 -16.25 9.48
CA MET A 142 4.71 -16.43 10.73
C MET A 142 4.01 -15.74 11.91
N TRP A 143 3.42 -14.55 11.68
CA TRP A 143 2.56 -13.90 12.68
C TRP A 143 1.39 -14.82 13.07
N HIS A 144 0.71 -15.46 12.11
CA HIS A 144 -0.37 -16.41 12.41
C HIS A 144 0.13 -17.63 13.20
N VAL A 145 1.33 -18.13 12.91
CA VAL A 145 1.96 -19.21 13.69
C VAL A 145 2.14 -18.77 15.15
N GLU A 146 2.67 -17.58 15.39
CA GLU A 146 2.83 -17.03 16.74
C GLU A 146 1.50 -16.87 17.49
N GLN A 147 0.41 -16.58 16.77
CA GLN A 147 -0.93 -16.52 17.35
C GLN A 147 -1.61 -17.89 17.52
N GLY A 148 -0.94 -19.01 17.16
CA GLY A 148 -1.52 -20.36 17.20
C GLY A 148 -2.48 -20.67 16.04
N ASN A 149 -2.60 -19.78 15.06
CA ASN A 149 -3.52 -19.90 13.92
C ASN A 149 -2.90 -20.73 12.77
N LEU A 150 -2.56 -21.99 13.05
CA LEU A 150 -1.81 -22.84 12.09
C LEU A 150 -2.55 -23.10 10.78
N LEU A 151 -3.88 -23.25 10.81
CA LEU A 151 -4.68 -23.42 9.57
C LEU A 151 -4.54 -22.21 8.65
N LYS A 152 -4.55 -21.00 9.21
CA LYS A 152 -4.40 -19.78 8.43
C LYS A 152 -2.98 -19.62 7.89
N ALA A 153 -1.97 -20.02 8.67
CA ALA A 153 -0.59 -20.05 8.21
C ALA A 153 -0.40 -21.03 7.04
N GLN A 154 -1.09 -22.19 7.05
CA GLN A 154 -1.10 -23.13 5.91
C GLN A 154 -1.73 -22.51 4.66
N ASP A 155 -2.85 -21.78 4.78
CA ASP A 155 -3.42 -21.06 3.64
C ASP A 155 -2.42 -20.08 3.00
N PHE A 156 -1.64 -19.39 3.84
CA PHE A 156 -0.63 -18.44 3.37
C PHE A 156 0.57 -19.15 2.75
N LEU A 157 0.97 -20.31 3.28
CA LEU A 157 1.99 -21.15 2.69
C LEU A 157 1.59 -21.62 1.28
N GLU A 158 0.33 -22.00 1.09
CA GLU A 158 -0.21 -22.36 -0.22
C GLU A 158 -0.25 -21.15 -1.18
N LYS A 159 -0.58 -19.96 -0.67
CA LYS A 159 -0.49 -18.72 -1.45
C LYS A 159 0.93 -18.44 -1.91
N ILE A 160 1.93 -18.60 -1.03
CA ILE A 160 3.36 -18.47 -1.39
C ILE A 160 3.74 -19.50 -2.46
N ARG A 161 3.35 -20.77 -2.27
CA ARG A 161 3.61 -21.85 -3.23
C ARG A 161 3.08 -21.51 -4.62
N SER A 162 1.87 -20.96 -4.68
CA SER A 162 1.24 -20.53 -5.93
C SER A 162 2.01 -19.39 -6.61
N ILE A 163 2.53 -18.41 -5.86
CA ILE A 163 3.28 -17.29 -6.44
C ILE A 163 4.66 -17.75 -6.92
N CYS A 164 5.34 -18.61 -6.15
CA CYS A 164 6.66 -19.13 -6.48
C CYS A 164 6.64 -20.22 -7.56
N GLY A 165 5.47 -20.74 -7.94
CA GLY A 165 5.35 -21.88 -8.86
C GLY A 165 5.85 -23.21 -8.26
N GLY A 166 5.91 -23.32 -6.93
CA GLY A 166 6.45 -24.50 -6.23
C GLY A 166 6.99 -24.17 -4.84
N THR A 167 7.81 -25.08 -4.31
CA THR A 167 8.31 -25.05 -2.92
C THR A 167 9.77 -24.60 -2.80
N ALA A 168 10.39 -24.21 -3.91
CA ALA A 168 11.83 -23.91 -3.97
C ALA A 168 12.20 -22.50 -3.46
N CYS A 169 11.23 -21.59 -3.30
CA CYS A 169 11.52 -20.25 -2.80
C CYS A 169 11.76 -20.25 -1.29
N ARG A 170 12.65 -19.35 -0.86
CA ARG A 170 13.06 -19.22 0.55
C ARG A 170 11.86 -18.97 1.46
N GLU A 171 10.96 -18.10 1.03
CA GLU A 171 9.77 -17.69 1.75
C GLU A 171 8.85 -18.87 2.08
N TYR A 172 8.73 -19.83 1.16
CA TYR A 172 7.98 -21.07 1.40
C TYR A 172 8.66 -21.93 2.47
N ALA A 173 9.96 -22.16 2.31
CA ALA A 173 10.73 -22.99 3.23
C ALA A 173 10.70 -22.43 4.66
N ASP A 174 10.87 -21.12 4.79
CA ASP A 174 10.88 -20.42 6.08
C ASP A 174 9.50 -20.50 6.78
N LEU A 175 8.39 -20.26 6.07
CA LEU A 175 7.06 -20.36 6.67
C LEU A 175 6.71 -21.82 7.01
N LYS A 176 7.07 -22.78 6.15
CA LYS A 176 6.88 -24.20 6.44
C LYS A 176 7.63 -24.61 7.72
N ALA A 177 8.89 -24.21 7.86
CA ALA A 177 9.67 -24.46 9.06
C ALA A 177 9.05 -23.84 10.31
N ALA A 178 8.48 -22.63 10.21
CA ALA A 178 7.74 -22.00 11.32
C ALA A 178 6.50 -22.82 11.72
N ILE A 179 5.71 -23.27 10.75
CA ILE A 179 4.50 -24.09 11.00
C ILE A 179 4.86 -25.43 11.66
N GLU A 180 5.98 -26.04 11.25
CA GLU A 180 6.48 -27.30 11.80
C GLU A 180 7.13 -27.14 13.20
N GLY A 181 7.21 -25.91 13.72
CA GLY A 181 7.81 -25.63 15.03
C GLY A 181 9.34 -25.69 15.03
N HIS A 182 9.98 -25.63 13.87
CA HIS A 182 11.43 -25.66 13.73
C HIS A 182 12.10 -24.28 13.91
N ILE A 183 11.32 -23.24 14.23
CA ILE A 183 11.80 -21.88 14.47
C ILE A 183 11.38 -21.44 15.87
N SER A 184 12.37 -21.06 16.69
CA SER A 184 12.16 -20.35 17.96
C SER A 184 12.34 -18.84 17.71
N TYR A 185 11.43 -18.02 18.23
CA TYR A 185 11.29 -16.59 17.90
C TYR A 185 12.14 -15.64 18.75
#